data_AF-I3IS11-F1
#
_entry.id   AF-I3IS11-F1
#
_cell.length_a   1.000
_cell.length_b   1.000
_cell.length_c   1.000
_cell.angle_alpha   90.00
_cell.angle_beta   90.00
_cell.angle_gamma   90.00
#
_symmetry.space_group_name_H-M   'P 1'
#
loop_
_entity.id
_entity.type
_entity.pdbx_description
1 polymer ?
#
loop_
_entity_poly.entity_id
_entity_poly.type
_entity_poly.pdbx_seq_one_letter_code
_entity_poly.pdbx_strand_id
1 'polypeptide(L)'
;MAEGGCTKTEEEEAASSEEDSGSFHGSGVCKWFNVRMGFGFLSMTHREGICLDSPVDVFVHQSKLHMEGFRSLKEGEAVEFTFKRSSKGLESLQVTGPGGAPCVGSEKKPKGTQKRRSKGDRCFNCGGPNHHAKECQLPPQPKKCHFCQSISHMVANCPIKAQQLSPGSQGKSTTSTGEEEDMSHTPLLPESTD
;
A
#
# COMPACT_ATOMS: atom_id res chain seq x y z
N MET A 1 27.04 -42.03 45.79
CA MET A 1 28.03 -41.28 44.99
C MET A 1 27.67 -41.50 43.54
N ALA A 2 27.59 -40.53 42.64
CA ALA A 2 27.43 -39.09 42.69
C ALA A 2 27.19 -38.72 41.20
N GLU A 3 26.20 -37.86 40.93
CA GLU A 3 26.04 -36.89 39.83
C GLU A 3 26.29 -37.35 38.38
N GLY A 4 25.31 -37.33 37.46
CA GLY A 4 24.78 -36.13 36.78
C GLY A 4 24.91 -36.36 35.27
N GLY A 5 24.17 -35.79 34.33
CA GLY A 5 23.07 -34.82 34.29
C GLY A 5 22.79 -34.63 32.79
N CYS A 6 21.53 -34.71 32.40
CA CYS A 6 21.04 -34.46 31.04
C CYS A 6 20.54 -33.02 30.95
N THR A 7 21.14 -32.20 30.08
CA THR A 7 20.55 -31.03 29.37
C THR A 7 21.59 -30.59 28.33
N LYS A 8 21.46 -30.93 27.05
CA LYS A 8 20.67 -30.27 26.01
C LYS A 8 21.05 -28.79 25.83
N THR A 9 22.06 -28.54 25.02
CA THR A 9 22.32 -27.24 24.39
C THR A 9 22.74 -27.50 22.95
N GLU A 10 22.04 -26.78 22.06
CA GLU A 10 22.55 -26.17 20.81
C GLU A 10 23.22 -27.18 19.86
N GLU A 11 22.65 -27.48 18.71
CA GLU A 11 22.69 -26.62 17.53
C GLU A 11 21.64 -27.15 16.52
N GLU A 12 20.65 -26.33 16.16
CA GLU A 12 19.86 -26.58 14.95
C GLU A 12 20.39 -25.67 13.84
N GLU A 13 21.29 -26.26 13.07
CA GLU A 13 21.55 -25.97 11.66
C GLU A 13 20.26 -25.77 10.87
N ALA A 14 20.19 -24.69 10.09
CA ALA A 14 19.94 -24.75 8.65
C ALA A 14 19.64 -23.36 8.07
N ALA A 15 20.61 -22.75 7.39
CA ALA A 15 20.40 -22.22 6.04
C ALA A 15 21.73 -21.89 5.34
N SER A 16 22.27 -22.93 4.69
CA SER A 16 22.94 -22.89 3.39
C SER A 16 24.40 -22.40 3.34
N SER A 17 25.29 -23.38 3.48
CA SER A 17 26.30 -23.82 2.50
C SER A 17 26.84 -22.80 1.50
N GLU A 18 28.16 -22.66 1.53
CA GLU A 18 29.03 -21.91 0.63
C GLU A 18 28.85 -22.32 -0.84
N GLU A 19 28.68 -21.34 -1.73
CA GLU A 19 29.38 -21.22 -3.02
C GLU A 19 29.55 -19.72 -3.32
N ASP A 20 30.80 -19.26 -3.25
CA ASP A 20 31.24 -17.93 -3.66
C ASP A 20 30.86 -17.67 -5.13
N SER A 21 29.82 -16.87 -5.31
CA SER A 21 29.34 -16.41 -6.61
C SER A 21 28.81 -14.99 -6.45
N GLY A 22 29.74 -14.05 -6.22
CA GLY A 22 29.55 -12.60 -6.37
C GLY A 22 28.23 -12.04 -5.83
N SER A 23 27.98 -12.18 -4.53
CA SER A 23 26.94 -11.41 -3.86
C SER A 23 27.49 -10.03 -3.50
N PHE A 24 26.88 -8.99 -4.06
CA PHE A 24 27.22 -7.59 -3.82
C PHE A 24 26.29 -6.98 -2.79
N HIS A 25 26.78 -6.01 -2.03
CA HIS A 25 25.96 -5.21 -1.13
C HIS A 25 25.59 -3.87 -1.76
N GLY A 26 24.36 -3.43 -1.57
CA GLY A 26 23.87 -2.14 -2.06
C GLY A 26 22.79 -1.56 -1.16
N SER A 27 22.59 -0.25 -1.30
CA SER A 27 21.51 0.46 -0.65
C SER A 27 20.79 1.38 -1.64
N GLY A 28 19.54 1.68 -1.33
CA GLY A 28 18.70 2.48 -2.20
C GLY A 28 17.29 2.59 -1.70
N VAL A 29 16.36 2.76 -2.63
CA VAL A 29 14.94 2.94 -2.31
C VAL A 29 14.08 1.96 -3.09
N CYS A 30 12.94 1.58 -2.54
CA CYS A 30 11.95 0.82 -3.30
C CYS A 30 11.36 1.69 -4.42
N LYS A 31 11.59 1.31 -5.68
CA LYS A 31 11.06 2.03 -6.85
C LYS A 31 9.57 1.77 -7.01
N TRP A 32 9.17 0.51 -6.91
CA TRP A 32 7.77 0.10 -6.86
C TRP A 32 7.68 -1.35 -6.36
N PHE A 33 6.55 -1.68 -5.75
CA PHE A 33 6.27 -3.03 -5.29
C PHE A 33 4.82 -3.42 -5.55
N ASN A 34 4.61 -4.51 -6.28
CA ASN A 34 3.29 -5.05 -6.50
C ASN A 34 2.91 -5.99 -5.36
N VAL A 35 2.17 -5.45 -4.41
CA VAL A 35 1.68 -6.16 -3.21
C VAL A 35 0.87 -7.42 -3.53
N ARG A 36 0.13 -7.41 -4.65
CA ARG A 36 -0.70 -8.56 -5.06
C ARG A 36 0.14 -9.68 -5.65
N MET A 37 1.17 -9.34 -6.44
CA MET A 37 2.03 -10.32 -7.09
C MET A 37 3.24 -10.73 -6.24
N GLY A 38 3.57 -9.95 -5.20
CA GLY A 38 4.68 -10.25 -4.29
C GLY A 38 6.06 -9.97 -4.87
N PHE A 39 6.19 -9.06 -5.83
CA PHE A 39 7.49 -8.66 -6.39
C PHE A 39 7.52 -7.19 -6.75
N GLY A 40 8.72 -6.66 -6.93
CA GLY A 40 8.96 -5.27 -7.27
C GLY A 40 10.37 -5.03 -7.78
N PHE A 41 10.74 -3.74 -7.81
CA PHE A 41 12.10 -3.31 -8.12
C PHE A 41 12.57 -2.29 -7.10
N LEU A 42 13.86 -2.36 -6.78
CA LEU A 42 14.60 -1.41 -5.98
C LEU A 42 15.44 -0.54 -6.91
N SER A 43 15.53 0.74 -6.59
CA SER A 43 16.41 1.70 -7.23
C SER A 43 17.68 1.80 -6.38
N MET A 44 18.72 1.07 -6.77
CA MET A 44 20.02 1.07 -6.10
C MET A 44 20.73 2.41 -6.34
N THR A 45 21.11 3.10 -5.27
CA THR A 45 21.82 4.39 -5.33
C THR A 45 23.27 4.27 -4.85
N HIS A 46 23.55 3.31 -3.97
CA HIS A 46 24.89 3.02 -3.50
C HIS A 46 25.20 1.54 -3.68
N ARG A 47 26.44 1.25 -4.05
CA ARG A 47 26.99 -0.09 -4.15
C ARG A 47 28.29 -0.15 -3.37
N GLU A 48 28.40 -1.06 -2.41
CA GLU A 48 29.60 -1.21 -1.56
C GLU A 48 30.07 0.11 -0.93
N GLY A 49 29.12 1.00 -0.58
CA GLY A 49 29.42 2.31 0.01
C GLY A 49 29.80 3.41 -1.00
N ILE A 50 29.83 3.11 -2.31
CA ILE A 50 30.11 4.07 -3.38
C ILE A 50 28.78 4.55 -3.99
N CYS A 51 28.62 5.86 -4.13
CA CYS A 51 27.48 6.46 -4.84
C CYS A 51 27.54 6.15 -6.34
N LEU A 52 26.42 5.74 -6.93
CA LEU A 52 26.31 5.51 -8.37
C LEU A 52 25.80 6.78 -9.06
N ASP A 53 26.38 7.14 -10.20
CA ASP A 53 25.90 8.26 -11.03
C ASP A 53 24.49 8.04 -11.59
N SER A 54 24.12 6.77 -11.78
CA SER A 54 22.81 6.37 -12.28
C SER A 54 22.20 5.28 -11.41
N PRO A 55 20.94 5.43 -10.98
CA PRO A 55 20.27 4.40 -10.20
C PRO A 55 20.08 3.14 -11.03
N VAL A 56 20.42 1.99 -10.44
CA VAL A 56 20.30 0.69 -11.11
C VAL A 56 19.12 -0.08 -10.55
N ASP A 57 18.29 -0.62 -11.43
CA ASP A 57 17.13 -1.41 -11.05
C ASP A 57 17.54 -2.82 -10.59
N VAL A 58 17.13 -3.19 -9.38
CA VAL A 58 17.36 -4.51 -8.78
C VAL A 58 16.01 -5.18 -8.53
N PHE A 59 15.83 -6.38 -9.06
CA PHE A 59 14.61 -7.15 -8.88
C PHE A 59 14.50 -7.63 -7.43
N VAL A 60 13.30 -7.49 -6.83
CA VAL A 60 13.02 -7.96 -5.48
C VAL A 60 11.76 -8.83 -5.45
N HIS A 61 11.86 -9.93 -4.70
CA HIS A 61 10.74 -10.84 -4.44
C HIS A 61 10.37 -10.81 -2.95
N GLN A 62 9.08 -10.98 -2.62
CA GLN A 62 8.57 -10.90 -1.26
C GLN A 62 9.25 -11.87 -0.29
N SER A 63 9.71 -13.03 -0.79
CA SER A 63 10.39 -14.03 0.05
C SER A 63 11.76 -13.58 0.55
N LYS A 64 12.32 -12.52 -0.04
CA LYS A 64 13.63 -11.97 0.31
C LYS A 64 13.54 -10.77 1.25
N LEU A 65 12.32 -10.30 1.56
CA LEU A 65 12.10 -9.17 2.46
C LEU A 65 12.23 -9.62 3.91
N HIS A 66 13.10 -8.97 4.67
CA HIS A 66 13.26 -9.17 6.10
C HIS A 66 12.19 -8.37 6.85
N MET A 67 11.08 -9.04 7.18
CA MET A 67 10.00 -8.50 7.98
C MET A 67 9.07 -9.63 8.46
N GLU A 68 8.31 -9.37 9.52
CA GLU A 68 7.32 -10.31 10.03
C GLU A 68 5.96 -10.13 9.35
N GLY A 69 5.20 -11.22 9.24
CA GLY A 69 3.84 -11.21 8.70
C GLY A 69 3.78 -11.02 7.17
N PHE A 70 2.99 -10.04 6.72
CA PHE A 70 2.72 -9.83 5.30
C PHE A 70 3.85 -9.02 4.64
N ARG A 71 4.64 -9.69 3.81
CA ARG A 71 5.87 -9.13 3.24
C ARG A 71 5.60 -8.21 2.06
N SER A 72 5.89 -6.92 2.22
CA SER A 72 5.74 -5.92 1.16
C SER A 72 6.71 -4.77 1.38
N LEU A 73 6.88 -3.90 0.39
CA LEU A 73 7.64 -2.65 0.50
C LEU A 73 6.74 -1.46 0.20
N LYS A 74 7.04 -0.30 0.79
CA LYS A 74 6.45 0.98 0.42
C LYS A 74 7.31 1.66 -0.65
N GLU A 75 6.67 2.28 -1.64
CA GLU A 75 7.36 3.09 -2.63
C GLU A 75 8.12 4.24 -1.95
N GLY A 76 9.40 4.42 -2.31
CA GLY A 76 10.30 5.38 -1.69
C GLY A 76 10.90 4.95 -0.34
N GLU A 77 10.60 3.74 0.15
CA GLU A 77 11.19 3.21 1.39
C GLU A 77 12.69 2.97 1.22
N ALA A 78 13.50 3.49 2.16
CA ALA A 78 14.93 3.24 2.19
C ALA A 78 15.22 1.79 2.59
N VAL A 79 16.08 1.14 1.82
CA VAL A 79 16.40 -0.28 1.99
C VAL A 79 17.89 -0.54 1.77
N GLU A 80 18.39 -1.51 2.51
CA GLU A 80 19.70 -2.14 2.32
C GLU A 80 19.49 -3.57 1.85
N PHE A 81 20.32 -4.03 0.93
CA PHE A 81 20.13 -5.34 0.35
C PHE A 81 21.42 -5.95 -0.17
N THR A 82 21.45 -7.28 -0.18
CA THR A 82 22.43 -8.05 -0.93
C THR A 82 21.82 -8.48 -2.24
N PHE A 83 22.57 -8.43 -3.33
CA PHE A 83 22.10 -8.79 -4.66
C PHE A 83 23.14 -9.60 -5.41
N LYS A 84 22.70 -10.39 -6.37
CA LYS A 84 23.57 -11.14 -7.28
C LYS A 84 23.19 -10.86 -8.72
N ARG A 85 24.10 -11.19 -9.63
CA ARG A 85 23.80 -11.18 -11.07
C ARG A 85 23.14 -12.50 -11.47
N SER A 86 21.97 -12.40 -12.07
CA SER A 86 21.16 -13.51 -12.54
C SER A 86 20.93 -13.38 -14.05
N SER A 87 20.39 -14.42 -14.71
CA SER A 87 20.12 -14.42 -16.16
C SER A 87 19.13 -13.32 -16.58
N LYS A 88 18.32 -12.80 -15.64
CA LYS A 88 17.32 -11.75 -15.85
C LYS A 88 17.79 -10.35 -15.44
N GLY A 89 19.01 -10.19 -14.96
CA GLY A 89 19.53 -8.94 -14.42
C GLY A 89 19.98 -9.05 -12.97
N LEU A 90 19.95 -7.94 -12.23
CA LEU A 90 20.29 -7.93 -10.81
C LEU A 90 19.10 -8.38 -9.98
N GLU A 91 19.33 -9.31 -9.05
CA GLU A 91 18.30 -9.90 -8.19
C GLU A 91 18.72 -9.82 -6.72
N SER A 92 17.82 -9.36 -5.85
CA SER A 92 18.04 -9.30 -4.41
C SER A 92 18.05 -10.71 -3.80
N LEU A 93 19.02 -10.96 -2.94
CA LEU A 93 19.10 -12.16 -2.10
C LEU A 93 18.43 -11.94 -0.74
N GLN A 94 18.64 -10.76 -0.14
CA GLN A 94 18.05 -10.35 1.12
C GLN A 94 17.85 -8.84 1.10
N VAL A 95 16.73 -8.36 1.65
CA VAL A 95 16.38 -6.93 1.74
C VAL A 95 15.96 -6.61 3.16
N THR A 96 16.59 -5.60 3.74
CA THR A 96 16.32 -5.06 5.07
C THR A 96 16.05 -3.56 4.97
N GLY A 97 15.50 -2.98 6.02
CA GLY A 97 15.56 -1.55 6.24
C GLY A 97 16.98 -1.05 6.55
N PRO A 98 17.16 0.26 6.72
CA PRO A 98 18.45 0.85 7.07
C PRO A 98 18.98 0.28 8.38
N GLY A 99 20.28 -0.05 8.42
CA GLY A 99 20.93 -0.64 9.60
C GLY A 99 20.43 -2.04 9.97
N GLY A 100 19.86 -2.78 9.00
CA GLY A 100 19.35 -4.14 9.21
C GLY A 100 17.98 -4.21 9.89
N ALA A 101 17.28 -3.09 10.05
CA ALA A 101 15.93 -3.05 10.59
C ALA A 101 14.93 -3.87 9.72
N PRO A 102 13.79 -4.32 10.28
CA PRO A 102 12.73 -4.90 9.46
C PRO A 102 12.16 -3.86 8.49
N CYS A 103 11.74 -4.31 7.31
CA CYS A 103 11.12 -3.44 6.31
C CYS A 103 9.79 -2.85 6.86
N VAL A 104 9.46 -1.62 6.46
CA VAL A 104 8.24 -0.91 6.88
C VAL A 104 7.02 -1.53 6.20
N GLY A 105 7.11 -1.71 4.89
CA GLY A 105 6.07 -2.30 4.08
C GLY A 105 4.90 -1.39 3.71
N SER A 106 4.06 -1.89 2.81
CA SER A 106 2.92 -1.14 2.29
C SER A 106 1.82 -1.00 3.35
N GLU A 107 1.44 0.24 3.64
CA GLU A 107 0.30 0.60 4.51
C GLU A 107 -1.03 0.02 3.97
N LYS A 108 -1.07 -0.26 2.67
CA LYS A 108 -2.16 -0.93 1.98
C LYS A 108 -1.99 -2.45 2.12
N LYS A 109 -2.33 -3.01 3.28
CA LYS A 109 -2.65 -4.46 3.34
C LYS A 109 -3.70 -4.71 2.26
N PRO A 110 -3.52 -5.69 1.35
CA PRO A 110 -4.59 -6.06 0.45
C PRO A 110 -5.76 -6.40 1.36
N LYS A 111 -6.85 -5.63 1.28
CA LYS A 111 -8.10 -5.97 1.95
C LYS A 111 -8.50 -7.29 1.33
N GLY A 112 -8.02 -8.39 1.92
CA GLY A 112 -8.16 -9.75 1.43
C GLY A 112 -9.59 -9.88 1.03
N THR A 113 -9.81 -10.09 -0.28
CA THR A 113 -11.03 -9.78 -1.02
C THR A 113 -12.16 -9.73 -0.04
N GLN A 114 -12.48 -8.53 0.46
CA GLN A 114 -13.68 -8.41 1.26
C GLN A 114 -14.76 -8.65 0.22
N LYS A 115 -15.10 -9.94 0.00
CA LYS A 115 -16.45 -10.38 -0.34
C LYS A 115 -17.25 -9.37 0.43
N ARG A 116 -17.85 -8.41 -0.27
CA ARG A 116 -18.71 -7.41 0.35
C ARG A 116 -19.58 -8.27 1.23
N ARG A 117 -19.34 -8.30 2.55
CA ARG A 117 -20.11 -9.15 3.45
C ARG A 117 -21.51 -8.73 3.09
N SER A 118 -22.28 -9.65 2.51
CA SER A 118 -23.52 -9.32 1.83
C SER A 118 -24.31 -8.46 2.79
N LYS A 119 -24.29 -7.14 2.59
CA LYS A 119 -24.89 -6.13 3.47
C LYS A 119 -26.38 -6.20 3.19
N GLY A 120 -26.97 -7.36 3.47
CA GLY A 120 -28.02 -7.89 2.62
C GLY A 120 -28.53 -9.27 2.99
N ASP A 121 -27.97 -9.96 4.00
CA ASP A 121 -28.70 -11.07 4.63
C ASP A 121 -29.71 -10.53 5.66
N ARG A 122 -30.56 -9.62 5.17
CA ARG A 122 -31.69 -9.06 5.88
C ARG A 122 -32.93 -9.57 5.20
N CYS A 123 -33.93 -9.93 5.98
CA CYS A 123 -35.22 -10.36 5.47
C CYS A 123 -35.77 -9.33 4.46
N PHE A 124 -36.09 -9.76 3.24
CA PHE A 124 -36.65 -8.87 2.22
C PHE A 124 -38.06 -8.35 2.56
N ASN A 125 -38.73 -8.98 3.52
CA ASN A 125 -40.04 -8.56 4.00
C ASN A 125 -39.91 -7.47 5.09
N CYS A 126 -39.28 -7.79 6.23
CA CYS A 126 -39.20 -6.87 7.38
C CYS A 126 -37.88 -6.09 7.50
N GLY A 127 -36.78 -6.59 6.93
CA GLY A 127 -35.43 -6.04 7.09
C GLY A 127 -34.68 -6.55 8.34
N GLY A 128 -35.27 -7.48 9.09
CA GLY A 128 -34.66 -8.08 10.27
C GLY A 128 -33.46 -8.96 9.93
N PRO A 129 -32.49 -9.10 10.86
CA PRO A 129 -31.37 -10.01 10.71
C PRO A 129 -31.80 -11.48 10.93
N ASN A 130 -30.95 -12.42 10.50
CA ASN A 130 -31.01 -13.85 10.85
C ASN A 130 -32.23 -14.65 10.35
N HIS A 131 -32.97 -14.15 9.36
CA HIS A 131 -33.98 -14.94 8.65
C HIS A 131 -34.20 -14.38 7.24
N HIS A 132 -34.68 -15.24 6.34
CA HIS A 132 -35.06 -14.84 4.99
C HIS A 132 -36.56 -14.56 4.91
N ALA A 133 -37.04 -13.89 3.86
CA ALA A 133 -38.46 -13.53 3.69
C ALA A 133 -39.42 -14.74 3.78
N LYS A 134 -38.95 -15.94 3.44
CA LYS A 134 -39.69 -17.21 3.56
C LYS A 134 -39.96 -17.66 5.00
N GLU A 135 -39.17 -17.16 5.95
CA GLU A 135 -39.25 -17.46 7.39
C GLU A 135 -39.77 -16.26 8.20
N CYS A 136 -40.21 -15.19 7.52
CA CYS A 136 -40.66 -13.98 8.19
C CYS A 136 -42.08 -14.15 8.74
N GLN A 137 -42.23 -13.97 10.04
CA GLN A 137 -43.53 -14.10 10.72
C GLN A 137 -44.47 -12.89 10.49
N LEU A 138 -43.96 -11.81 9.87
CA LEU A 138 -44.80 -10.67 9.50
C LEU A 138 -45.57 -10.96 8.22
N PRO A 139 -46.80 -10.44 8.08
CA PRO A 139 -47.53 -10.54 6.82
C PRO A 139 -46.70 -9.90 5.68
N PRO A 140 -46.93 -10.29 4.41
CA PRO A 140 -46.22 -9.73 3.26
C PRO A 140 -46.34 -8.19 3.24
N GLN A 141 -45.20 -7.52 3.39
CA GLN A 141 -45.07 -6.06 3.36
C GLN A 141 -44.83 -5.60 1.92
N PRO A 142 -45.24 -4.36 1.57
CA PRO A 142 -44.97 -3.80 0.25
C PRO A 142 -43.47 -3.76 -0.02
N LYS A 143 -43.09 -4.12 -1.26
CA LYS A 143 -41.67 -4.18 -1.67
C LYS A 143 -41.04 -2.79 -1.54
N LYS A 144 -39.98 -2.71 -0.74
CA LYS A 144 -39.21 -1.48 -0.54
C LYS A 144 -37.93 -1.47 -1.37
N CYS A 145 -37.48 -0.28 -1.75
CA CYS A 145 -36.16 -0.06 -2.31
C CYS A 145 -35.08 -0.61 -1.35
N HIS A 146 -34.28 -1.58 -1.79
CA HIS A 146 -33.19 -2.13 -0.97
C HIS A 146 -32.05 -1.13 -0.68
N PHE A 147 -32.07 0.06 -1.30
CA PHE A 147 -31.08 1.11 -1.08
C PHE A 147 -31.55 2.13 -0.04
N CYS A 148 -32.70 2.78 -0.26
CA CYS A 148 -33.21 3.84 0.61
C CYS A 148 -34.44 3.46 1.46
N GLN A 149 -34.94 2.22 1.34
CA GLN A 149 -36.10 1.70 2.06
C GLN A 149 -37.46 2.35 1.72
N SER A 150 -37.52 3.22 0.71
CA SER A 150 -38.78 3.78 0.21
C SER A 150 -39.69 2.70 -0.39
N ILE A 151 -41.00 2.83 -0.16
CA ILE A 151 -42.04 1.97 -0.77
C ILE A 151 -42.49 2.46 -2.16
N SER A 152 -42.12 3.68 -2.55
CA SER A 152 -42.63 4.32 -3.78
C SER A 152 -41.88 3.88 -5.04
N HIS A 153 -40.67 3.34 -4.90
CA HIS A 153 -39.85 2.92 -6.03
C HIS A 153 -38.97 1.72 -5.67
N MET A 154 -38.50 0.99 -6.68
CA MET A 154 -37.49 -0.05 -6.53
C MET A 154 -36.08 0.52 -6.74
N VAL A 155 -35.05 -0.25 -6.37
CA VAL A 155 -33.63 0.15 -6.49
C VAL A 155 -33.25 0.64 -7.90
N ALA A 156 -33.90 0.12 -8.94
CA ALA A 156 -33.69 0.55 -10.32
C ALA A 156 -34.01 2.03 -10.55
N ASN A 157 -35.03 2.56 -9.86
CA ASN A 157 -35.51 3.93 -10.01
C ASN A 157 -35.26 4.75 -8.73
N CYS A 158 -34.24 4.39 -7.95
CA CYS A 158 -33.96 5.07 -6.68
C CYS A 158 -33.24 6.40 -6.92
N PRO A 159 -33.86 7.55 -6.61
CA PRO A 159 -33.27 8.87 -6.87
C PRO A 159 -31.98 9.09 -6.07
N ILE A 160 -31.92 8.55 -4.84
CA ILE A 160 -30.73 8.62 -3.98
C ILE A 160 -29.58 7.79 -4.58
N LYS A 161 -29.88 6.63 -5.19
CA LYS A 161 -28.86 5.81 -5.83
C LYS A 161 -28.34 6.45 -7.11
N ALA A 162 -29.21 7.12 -7.87
CA ALA A 162 -28.82 7.87 -9.08
C ALA A 162 -27.88 9.04 -8.74
N GLN A 163 -28.14 9.77 -7.64
CA GLN A 163 -27.28 10.86 -7.16
C GLN A 163 -25.91 10.39 -6.64
N GLN A 164 -25.82 9.17 -6.12
CA GLN A 164 -24.55 8.58 -5.63
C GLN A 164 -23.70 7.96 -6.75
N LEU A 165 -24.25 7.83 -7.96
CA LEU A 165 -23.56 7.29 -9.15
C LEU A 165 -23.06 8.37 -10.10
N SER A 166 -23.12 9.65 -9.72
CA SER A 166 -22.50 10.74 -10.48
C SER A 166 -20.98 10.73 -10.26
N PRO A 167 -20.15 10.45 -11.27
CA PRO A 167 -18.73 10.80 -11.21
C PRO A 167 -18.61 12.32 -11.33
N GLY A 168 -18.29 12.99 -10.22
CA GLY A 168 -17.76 14.33 -10.24
C GLY A 168 -16.34 14.33 -10.80
N SER A 169 -16.23 14.19 -12.13
CA SER A 169 -15.05 14.58 -12.89
C SER A 169 -15.18 16.05 -13.27
N GLN A 170 -14.46 16.92 -12.57
CA GLN A 170 -13.96 18.20 -13.09
C GLN A 170 -12.54 18.36 -12.52
N GLY A 171 -11.44 18.46 -13.27
CA GLY A 171 -11.27 18.86 -14.66
C GLY A 171 -10.95 20.36 -14.74
N LYS A 172 -9.65 20.68 -14.69
CA LYS A 172 -8.94 21.89 -15.18
C LYS A 172 -9.72 23.22 -15.21
N SER A 173 -9.31 24.14 -14.35
CA SER A 173 -9.44 25.58 -14.61
C SER A 173 -8.12 26.09 -15.21
N THR A 174 -8.13 26.22 -16.54
CA THR A 174 -7.27 27.16 -17.26
C THR A 174 -7.85 28.56 -17.05
N THR A 175 -7.08 29.47 -16.44
CA THR A 175 -7.37 30.90 -16.48
C THR A 175 -6.07 31.62 -16.81
N SER A 176 -5.98 32.10 -18.04
CA SER A 176 -5.02 33.08 -18.51
C SER A 176 -5.63 34.46 -18.33
N THR A 177 -5.06 35.26 -17.43
CA THR A 177 -5.11 36.74 -17.34
C THR A 177 -3.97 37.04 -16.37
N GLY A 178 -2.80 37.51 -16.78
CA GLY A 178 -2.56 38.86 -17.30
C GLY A 178 -2.12 39.72 -16.12
N GLU A 179 -0.79 39.93 -16.00
CA GLU A 179 -0.08 41.11 -15.44
C GLU A 179 -0.43 41.47 -13.98
N GLU A 180 0.50 41.50 -13.01
CA GLU A 180 1.48 42.58 -12.77
C GLU A 180 2.23 42.29 -11.44
N GLU A 181 3.22 43.13 -11.13
CA GLU A 181 4.54 42.77 -10.62
C GLU A 181 4.72 42.66 -9.09
N ASP A 182 5.74 41.88 -8.71
CA ASP A 182 6.26 41.71 -7.36
C ASP A 182 7.23 42.85 -6.99
N MET A 183 6.95 43.48 -5.84
CA MET A 183 7.94 43.80 -4.80
C MET A 183 9.06 44.81 -5.12
N SER A 184 8.95 46.01 -4.57
CA SER A 184 10.00 46.54 -3.68
C SER A 184 9.58 47.81 -2.94
N HIS A 185 10.06 47.88 -1.70
CA HIS A 185 9.87 48.92 -0.71
C HIS A 185 10.66 50.19 -1.02
N THR A 186 10.08 51.38 -0.79
CA THR A 186 10.64 52.42 0.10
C THR A 186 9.66 53.60 0.27
N PRO A 187 9.41 54.12 1.50
CA PRO A 187 8.74 55.39 1.70
C PRO A 187 9.77 56.48 2.01
N LEU A 188 9.82 57.56 1.22
CA LEU A 188 10.54 58.78 1.55
C LEU A 188 9.67 60.01 1.28
N LEU A 189 9.16 60.55 2.41
CA LEU A 189 8.96 61.94 2.83
C LEU A 189 8.37 63.02 1.87
N PRO A 190 7.51 63.92 2.39
CA PRO A 190 7.12 65.16 1.72
C PRO A 190 7.87 66.38 2.29
N GLU A 191 8.46 67.19 1.40
CA GLU A 191 8.78 68.61 1.63
C GLU A 191 8.29 69.38 0.38
N SER A 192 7.21 70.15 0.45
CA SER A 192 7.17 71.60 0.77
C SER A 192 8.15 72.45 -0.03
N THR A 193 7.69 73.25 -1.00
CA THR A 193 7.58 74.72 -0.90
C THR A 193 7.25 75.38 -2.26
N ASP A 194 6.43 76.43 -2.15
CA ASP A 194 6.14 77.59 -3.03
C ASP A 194 5.84 77.40 -4.53
#